data_AF-A0A1G9ZCP2-F1
#
_entry.id   AF-A0A1G9ZCP2-F1
#
_cell.length_a   1.000
_cell.length_b   1.000
_cell.length_c   1.000
_cell.angle_alpha   90.00
_cell.angle_beta   90.00
_cell.angle_gamma   90.00
#
_symmetry.space_group_name_H-M   'P 1'
#
loop_
_entity.id
_entity.type
_entity.pdbx_description
1 polymer ?
#
loop_
_entity_poly.entity_id
_entity_poly.type
_entity_poly.pdbx_seq_one_letter_code
_entity_poly.pdbx_strand_id
1 'polypeptide(L)'
;MRANLEALPGLYRELATVLQPGRRGSDGRSATRTAPIPCSLDAVDLRARGGIEGVVGGWARDLCEREQWSIPDYTSIVAIVDWSCGILLLNLTMICDEHPAVREIADELRAVRAQAERLITGEKPPIRIPVGCRECGNILKVTLDMDGIRCPRCQQQYDHADMLSLTPTRRAATAA
;
A
#
# COMPACT_ATOMS: atom_id res chain seq x y z
N MET A 1 -3.93 -4.34 -11.35
CA MET A 1 -3.70 -2.96 -11.82
C MET A 1 -5.00 -2.19 -11.94
N ARG A 2 -5.96 -2.61 -12.78
CA ARG A 2 -7.32 -2.02 -12.91
C ARG A 2 -7.97 -1.65 -11.56
N ALA A 3 -8.20 -2.64 -10.71
CA ALA A 3 -8.85 -2.44 -9.41
C ALA A 3 -8.11 -1.43 -8.50
N ASN A 4 -6.78 -1.29 -8.66
CA ASN A 4 -6.02 -0.29 -7.92
C ASN A 4 -6.35 1.12 -8.43
N LEU A 5 -6.32 1.32 -9.75
CA LEU A 5 -6.60 2.61 -10.38
C LEU A 5 -8.04 3.08 -10.15
N GLU A 6 -9.00 2.15 -10.13
CA GLU A 6 -10.41 2.45 -9.83
C GLU A 6 -10.62 2.85 -8.36
N ALA A 7 -9.88 2.26 -7.42
CA ALA A 7 -10.05 2.50 -5.99
C ALA A 7 -9.35 3.78 -5.49
N LEU A 8 -8.16 4.10 -6.03
CA LEU A 8 -7.30 5.15 -5.50
C LEU A 8 -7.94 6.55 -5.41
N PRO A 9 -8.74 7.02 -6.38
CA PRO A 9 -9.43 8.30 -6.24
C PRO A 9 -10.42 8.35 -5.08
N GLY A 10 -11.13 7.23 -4.82
CA GLY A 10 -12.05 7.11 -3.69
C GLY A 10 -11.29 7.15 -2.36
N LEU A 11 -10.25 6.31 -2.25
CA LEU A 11 -9.38 6.24 -1.07
C LEU A 11 -8.70 7.59 -0.78
N TYR A 12 -8.24 8.30 -1.81
CA TYR A 12 -7.67 9.64 -1.66
C TYR A 12 -8.66 10.58 -0.96
N ARG A 13 -9.93 10.60 -1.39
CA ARG A 13 -10.96 11.45 -0.77
C ARG A 13 -11.25 10.99 0.66
N GLU A 14 -11.40 9.70 0.88
CA GLU A 14 -11.71 9.09 2.18
C GLU A 14 -10.64 9.35 3.24
N LEU A 15 -9.36 9.44 2.87
CA LEU A 15 -8.28 9.83 3.78
C LEU A 15 -8.53 11.18 4.49
N ALA A 16 -9.36 12.09 3.93
CA ALA A 16 -9.74 13.32 4.62
C ALA A 16 -10.49 13.05 5.94
N THR A 17 -11.22 11.95 6.02
CA THR A 17 -12.02 11.59 7.20
C THR A 17 -11.12 11.15 8.36
N VAL A 18 -10.00 10.50 8.04
CA VAL A 18 -8.99 10.03 9.00
C VAL A 18 -8.16 11.19 9.57
N LEU A 19 -8.15 12.34 8.90
CA LEU A 19 -7.47 13.56 9.35
C LEU A 19 -8.26 14.32 10.44
N GLN A 20 -9.49 13.92 10.75
CA GLN A 20 -10.27 14.57 11.79
C GLN A 20 -9.76 14.14 13.17
N PRO A 21 -9.46 15.08 14.08
CA PRO A 21 -9.07 14.74 15.44
C PRO A 21 -10.19 13.95 16.11
N GLY A 22 -9.87 12.74 16.58
CA GLY A 22 -10.80 11.91 17.33
C GLY A 22 -11.41 12.72 18.47
N ARG A 23 -12.74 12.90 18.45
CA ARG A 23 -13.48 13.63 19.49
C ARG A 23 -13.36 12.86 20.80
N ARG A 24 -12.37 13.18 21.63
CA ARG A 24 -12.22 12.56 22.95
C ARG A 24 -13.37 13.01 23.84
N GLY A 25 -14.19 12.05 24.27
CA GLY A 25 -15.09 12.23 25.40
C GLY A 25 -14.26 12.66 26.61
N SER A 26 -14.71 13.73 27.26
CA SER A 26 -14.09 14.26 28.46
C SER A 26 -14.37 13.33 29.64
N ASP A 27 -13.44 12.43 29.94
CA ASP A 27 -13.31 11.90 31.29
C ASP A 27 -11.91 12.19 31.81
N GLY A 28 -11.88 13.08 32.80
CA GLY A 28 -10.69 13.72 33.31
C GLY A 28 -9.69 12.73 33.89
N ARG A 29 -8.44 12.86 33.44
CA ARG A 29 -7.23 12.67 34.25
C ARG A 29 -6.08 13.40 33.56
N SER A 30 -5.65 14.48 34.19
CA SER A 30 -4.45 15.23 33.81
C SER A 30 -3.23 14.37 34.08
N ALA A 31 -2.61 13.87 33.02
CA ALA A 31 -1.25 13.33 33.07
C ALA A 31 -0.44 14.07 32.01
N THR A 32 0.68 14.65 32.45
CA THR A 32 1.69 15.33 31.65
C THR A 32 2.19 14.38 30.56
N ARG A 33 1.56 14.43 29.39
CA ARG A 33 1.98 13.77 28.16
C ARG A 33 1.86 14.80 27.07
N THR A 34 2.94 15.01 26.32
CA THR A 34 2.94 15.68 25.02
C THR A 34 1.60 15.42 24.33
N ALA A 35 0.89 16.50 23.96
CA ALA A 35 -0.44 16.39 23.36
C ALA A 35 -0.34 15.37 22.20
N PRO A 36 -1.09 14.27 22.22
CA PRO A 36 -1.06 13.30 21.14
C PRO A 36 -1.40 14.05 19.84
N ILE A 37 -0.58 13.84 18.81
CA ILE A 37 -0.72 14.53 17.51
C ILE A 37 -2.18 14.39 17.05
N PRO A 38 -2.86 15.51 16.73
CA PRO A 38 -4.30 15.52 16.53
C PRO A 38 -4.75 14.74 15.28
N CYS A 39 -3.84 14.41 14.35
CA CYS A 39 -4.12 13.64 13.14
C CYS A 39 -3.00 12.61 12.86
N SER A 40 -3.31 11.60 12.06
CA SER A 40 -2.30 10.64 11.59
C SER A 40 -1.34 11.34 10.62
N LEU A 41 -0.05 11.46 10.98
CA LEU A 41 0.99 12.02 10.11
C LEU A 41 1.10 11.22 8.80
N ASP A 42 1.02 9.89 8.87
CA ASP A 42 1.06 9.02 7.69
C ASP A 42 -0.09 9.32 6.71
N ALA A 43 -1.27 9.69 7.23
CA ALA A 43 -2.41 10.09 6.39
C ALA A 43 -2.23 11.49 5.79
N VAL A 44 -1.55 12.40 6.49
CA VAL A 44 -1.17 13.71 5.96
C VAL A 44 -0.17 13.52 4.82
N ASP A 45 0.90 12.75 5.05
CA ASP A 45 1.96 12.50 4.07
C ASP A 45 1.40 11.84 2.81
N LEU A 46 0.53 10.85 2.97
CA LEU A 46 -0.07 10.13 1.84
C LEU A 46 -1.02 11.01 1.00
N ARG A 47 -1.63 12.05 1.60
CA ARG A 47 -2.52 13.00 0.93
C ARG A 47 -1.79 14.23 0.38
N ALA A 48 -0.62 14.53 0.92
CA ALA A 48 0.24 15.64 0.48
C ALA A 48 0.83 15.37 -0.93
N ARG A 49 1.45 16.41 -1.50
CA ARG A 49 2.18 16.28 -2.77
C ARG A 49 3.31 15.25 -2.61
N GLY A 50 3.43 14.34 -3.56
CA GLY A 50 4.37 13.22 -3.47
C GLY A 50 3.81 11.95 -2.80
N GLY A 51 2.60 12.00 -2.22
CA GLY A 51 1.88 10.84 -1.74
C GLY A 51 1.17 10.08 -2.88
N ILE A 52 -0.13 9.83 -2.75
CA ILE A 52 -0.92 9.18 -3.83
C ILE A 52 -0.76 9.93 -5.15
N GLU A 53 -0.85 11.27 -5.13
CA GLU A 53 -0.65 12.11 -6.32
C GLU A 53 0.74 11.94 -6.93
N GLY A 54 1.79 11.82 -6.12
CA GLY A 54 3.14 11.63 -6.62
C GLY A 54 3.28 10.33 -7.41
N VAL A 55 2.69 9.24 -6.89
CA VAL A 55 2.72 7.93 -7.55
C VAL A 55 1.90 7.95 -8.84
N VAL A 56 0.59 8.23 -8.77
CA VAL A 56 -0.26 8.15 -9.97
C VAL A 56 0.07 9.25 -10.99
N GLY A 57 0.41 10.45 -10.52
CA GLY A 57 0.80 11.57 -11.36
C GLY A 57 2.17 11.39 -11.99
N GLY A 58 3.11 10.74 -11.29
CA GLY A 58 4.39 10.31 -11.84
C GLY A 58 4.21 9.37 -13.03
N TRP A 59 3.44 8.30 -12.84
CA TRP A 59 3.17 7.33 -13.91
C TRP A 59 2.33 7.91 -15.06
N ALA A 60 1.37 8.79 -14.79
CA ALA A 60 0.62 9.47 -15.84
C ALA A 60 1.52 10.42 -16.65
N ARG A 61 2.47 11.10 -16.00
CA ARG A 61 3.47 11.93 -16.68
C ARG A 61 4.40 11.08 -17.53
N ASP A 62 4.95 9.99 -16.98
CA ASP A 62 5.80 9.05 -17.72
C ASP A 62 5.11 8.51 -18.98
N LEU A 63 3.83 8.12 -18.85
CA LEU A 63 3.02 7.71 -20.00
C LEU A 63 2.88 8.84 -21.04
N CYS A 64 2.54 10.06 -20.61
CA CYS A 64 2.40 11.19 -21.52
C CYS A 64 3.72 11.56 -22.19
N GLU A 65 4.85 11.50 -21.47
CA GLU A 65 6.18 11.75 -22.02
C GLU A 65 6.54 10.72 -23.10
N ARG A 66 6.27 9.44 -22.84
CA ARG A 66 6.51 8.35 -23.79
C ARG A 66 5.68 8.49 -25.06
N GLU A 67 4.40 8.82 -24.92
CA GLU A 67 3.45 8.95 -26.03
C GLU A 67 3.45 10.37 -26.65
N GLN A 68 4.29 11.28 -26.14
CA GLN A 68 4.37 12.69 -26.56
C GLN A 68 3.03 13.45 -26.43
N TRP A 69 2.25 13.13 -25.41
CA TRP A 69 0.98 13.79 -25.12
C TRP A 69 1.15 15.02 -24.22
N SER A 70 0.28 16.01 -24.41
CA SER A 70 0.22 17.16 -23.52
C SER A 70 -0.42 16.78 -22.18
N ILE A 71 0.20 17.20 -21.09
CA ILE A 71 -0.35 17.08 -19.74
C ILE A 71 -1.25 18.31 -19.50
N PRO A 72 -2.54 18.13 -19.13
CA PRO A 72 -3.40 19.25 -18.78
C PRO A 72 -2.90 19.96 -17.52
N ASP A 73 -3.10 21.27 -17.45
CA ASP A 73 -2.79 22.05 -16.26
C ASP A 73 -3.95 21.96 -15.26
N TYR A 74 -3.68 21.36 -14.09
CA TYR A 74 -4.66 21.18 -13.02
C TYR A 74 -4.25 21.96 -11.78
N THR A 75 -5.21 22.68 -11.21
CA THR A 75 -4.98 23.51 -10.01
C THR A 75 -5.17 22.75 -8.69
N SER A 76 -5.80 21.57 -8.71
CA SER A 76 -6.09 20.79 -7.51
C SER A 76 -5.50 19.39 -7.54
N ILE A 77 -4.98 18.93 -6.40
CA ILE A 77 -4.43 17.57 -6.24
C ILE A 77 -5.50 16.51 -6.52
N VAL A 78 -6.75 16.75 -6.13
CA VAL A 78 -7.87 15.85 -6.41
C VAL A 78 -8.04 15.66 -7.92
N ALA A 79 -8.05 16.75 -8.68
CA ALA A 79 -8.19 16.69 -10.14
C ALA A 79 -6.99 15.98 -10.80
N ILE A 80 -5.77 16.18 -10.28
CA ILE A 80 -4.58 15.46 -10.75
C ILE A 80 -4.75 13.96 -10.51
N VAL A 81 -5.12 13.55 -9.28
CA VAL A 81 -5.33 12.13 -8.94
C VAL A 81 -6.41 11.49 -9.80
N ASP A 82 -7.55 12.18 -9.99
CA ASP A 82 -8.66 11.71 -10.83
C ASP A 82 -8.22 11.52 -12.29
N TRP A 83 -7.58 12.55 -12.87
CA TRP A 83 -7.11 12.50 -14.25
C TRP A 83 -6.04 11.44 -14.45
N SER A 84 -5.05 11.38 -13.57
CA SER A 84 -3.96 10.41 -13.64
C SER A 84 -4.48 8.97 -13.56
N CYS A 85 -5.41 8.68 -12.64
CA CYS A 85 -6.03 7.36 -12.59
C CYS A 85 -6.86 7.08 -13.85
N GLY A 86 -7.59 8.08 -14.35
CA GLY A 86 -8.41 7.97 -15.55
C GLY A 86 -7.60 7.66 -16.82
N ILE A 87 -6.51 8.40 -17.07
CA ILE A 87 -5.69 8.20 -18.28
C ILE A 87 -4.93 6.88 -18.24
N LEU A 88 -4.45 6.46 -17.06
CA LEU A 88 -3.83 5.14 -16.89
C LEU A 88 -4.85 4.01 -17.08
N LEU A 89 -6.09 4.20 -16.64
CA LEU A 89 -7.15 3.21 -16.82
C LEU A 89 -7.61 3.10 -18.28
N LEU A 90 -7.72 4.23 -18.99
CA LEU A 90 -8.06 4.29 -20.41
C LEU A 90 -7.02 3.55 -21.27
N ASN A 91 -5.74 3.68 -20.92
CA ASN A 91 -4.62 3.09 -21.65
C ASN A 91 -4.13 1.76 -21.06
N LEU A 92 -4.89 1.16 -20.16
CA LEU A 92 -4.44 0.02 -19.35
C LEU A 92 -3.92 -1.15 -20.20
N THR A 93 -4.61 -1.49 -21.28
CA THR A 93 -4.22 -2.59 -22.17
C THR A 93 -2.85 -2.32 -22.80
N MET A 94 -2.67 -1.14 -23.40
CA MET A 94 -1.39 -0.75 -23.99
C MET A 94 -0.27 -0.67 -22.94
N ILE A 95 -0.55 -0.18 -21.72
CA ILE A 95 0.45 -0.18 -20.64
C ILE A 95 0.87 -1.62 -20.30
N CYS A 96 -0.08 -2.55 -20.23
CA CYS A 96 0.22 -3.94 -19.92
C CYS A 96 1.08 -4.63 -20.99
N ASP A 97 0.87 -4.28 -22.26
CA ASP A 97 1.52 -4.94 -23.38
C ASP A 97 2.90 -4.31 -23.72
N GLU A 98 3.04 -3.00 -23.56
CA GLU A 98 4.16 -2.24 -24.14
C GLU A 98 5.01 -1.50 -23.11
N HIS A 99 4.52 -1.27 -21.88
CA HIS A 99 5.27 -0.47 -20.91
C HIS A 99 6.46 -1.25 -20.31
N PRO A 100 7.71 -0.78 -20.44
CA PRO A 100 8.88 -1.50 -19.94
C PRO A 100 8.83 -1.69 -18.41
N ALA A 101 8.27 -0.72 -17.70
CA ALA A 101 8.11 -0.71 -16.24
C ALA A 101 6.75 -1.24 -15.73
N VAL A 102 6.00 -2.04 -16.51
CA VAL A 102 4.65 -2.52 -16.13
C VAL A 102 4.58 -3.15 -14.73
N ARG A 103 5.63 -3.90 -14.32
CA ARG A 103 5.69 -4.53 -13.00
C ARG A 103 5.85 -3.50 -11.88
N GLU A 104 6.70 -2.51 -12.08
CA GLU A 104 6.95 -1.43 -11.12
C GLU A 104 5.67 -0.59 -10.92
N ILE A 105 4.99 -0.23 -12.02
CA ILE A 105 3.68 0.43 -11.98
C ILE A 105 2.70 -0.38 -11.12
N ALA A 106 2.55 -1.68 -11.43
CA ALA A 106 1.61 -2.53 -10.72
C ALA A 106 1.93 -2.65 -9.22
N ASP A 107 3.21 -2.72 -8.88
CA ASP A 107 3.68 -2.87 -7.51
C ASP A 107 3.52 -1.59 -6.70
N GLU A 108 3.87 -0.43 -7.25
CA GLU A 108 3.68 0.87 -6.59
C GLU A 108 2.21 1.21 -6.39
N LEU A 109 1.37 0.99 -7.42
CA LEU A 109 -0.09 1.19 -7.31
C LEU A 109 -0.70 0.26 -6.25
N ARG A 110 -0.23 -0.98 -6.16
CA ARG A 110 -0.68 -1.91 -5.11
C ARG A 110 -0.22 -1.45 -3.73
N ALA A 111 1.03 -1.01 -3.60
CA ALA A 111 1.60 -0.57 -2.34
C ALA A 111 0.87 0.65 -1.79
N VAL A 112 0.65 1.68 -2.63
CA VAL A 112 0.00 2.93 -2.22
C VAL A 112 -1.48 2.71 -1.88
N ARG A 113 -2.20 1.87 -2.65
CA ARG A 113 -3.57 1.46 -2.30
C ARG A 113 -3.60 0.76 -0.94
N ALA A 114 -2.76 -0.25 -0.74
CA ALA A 114 -2.73 -1.00 0.50
C ALA A 114 -2.34 -0.14 1.71
N GLN A 115 -1.54 0.91 1.52
CA GLN A 115 -1.23 1.89 2.56
C GLN A 115 -2.44 2.76 2.88
N ALA A 116 -3.14 3.28 1.87
CA ALA A 116 -4.35 4.08 2.06
C ALA A 116 -5.45 3.29 2.80
N GLU A 117 -5.72 2.06 2.36
CA GLU A 117 -6.71 1.19 2.99
C GLU A 117 -6.41 0.95 4.47
N ARG A 118 -5.14 0.67 4.82
CA ARG A 118 -4.72 0.47 6.21
C ARG A 118 -4.95 1.70 7.09
N LEU A 119 -4.70 2.89 6.56
CA LEU A 119 -4.92 4.13 7.30
C LEU A 119 -6.41 4.40 7.52
N ILE A 120 -7.25 4.04 6.56
CA ILE A 120 -8.71 4.19 6.63
C ILE A 120 -9.32 3.16 7.59
N THR A 121 -8.96 1.89 7.49
CA THR A 121 -9.52 0.83 8.33
C THR A 121 -8.91 0.81 9.74
N GLY A 122 -7.72 1.38 9.92
CA GLY A 122 -6.96 1.29 11.17
C GLY A 122 -6.38 -0.10 11.43
N GLU A 123 -6.46 -1.02 10.47
CA GLU A 123 -5.93 -2.36 10.61
C GLU A 123 -4.41 -2.35 10.64
N LYS A 124 -3.84 -3.06 11.62
CA LYS A 124 -2.38 -3.26 11.68
C LYS A 124 -1.96 -4.17 10.53
N PRO A 125 -0.82 -3.89 9.86
CA PRO A 125 -0.32 -4.75 8.80
C PRO A 125 -0.14 -6.18 9.32
N PRO A 126 -0.50 -7.20 8.51
CA PRO A 126 -0.31 -8.58 8.92
C PRO A 126 1.18 -8.82 9.19
N ILE A 127 1.47 -9.34 10.37
CA ILE A 127 2.83 -9.56 10.85
C ILE A 127 3.45 -10.66 9.99
N ARG A 128 4.50 -10.32 9.25
CA ARG A 128 5.27 -11.29 8.45
C ARG A 128 6.24 -12.04 9.37
N ILE A 129 5.95 -13.30 9.61
CA ILE A 129 6.74 -14.19 10.46
C ILE A 129 7.76 -14.90 9.57
N PRO A 130 9.08 -14.77 9.83
CA PRO A 130 10.09 -15.47 9.06
C PRO A 130 10.18 -16.93 9.52
N VAL A 131 9.78 -17.87 8.66
CA VAL A 131 9.80 -19.31 8.92
C VAL A 131 10.80 -20.01 8.01
N GLY A 132 11.43 -21.08 8.50
CA GLY A 132 12.34 -21.90 7.71
C GLY A 132 11.57 -22.93 6.88
N CYS A 133 11.85 -23.00 5.57
CA CYS A 133 11.40 -24.11 4.73
C CYS A 133 11.96 -25.44 5.26
N ARG A 134 11.10 -26.45 5.43
CA ARG A 134 11.47 -27.76 5.98
C ARG A 134 12.54 -28.47 5.14
N GLU A 135 12.41 -28.41 3.82
CA GLU A 135 13.26 -29.19 2.90
C GLU A 135 14.61 -28.52 2.58
N CYS A 136 14.63 -27.20 2.41
CA CYS A 136 15.82 -26.48 1.92
C CYS A 136 16.35 -25.39 2.85
N GLY A 137 15.70 -25.17 4.00
CA GLY A 137 16.09 -24.15 4.97
C GLY A 137 15.92 -22.69 4.49
N ASN A 138 15.34 -22.46 3.31
CA ASN A 138 15.10 -21.10 2.81
C ASN A 138 14.13 -20.34 3.72
N ILE A 139 14.40 -19.06 4.01
CA ILE A 139 13.52 -18.25 4.84
C ILE A 139 12.32 -17.78 4.02
N LEU A 140 11.14 -18.19 4.45
CA LEU A 140 9.86 -17.76 3.92
C LEU A 140 9.28 -16.69 4.85
N LYS A 141 8.55 -15.71 4.30
CA LYS A 141 7.84 -14.70 5.09
C LYS A 141 6.35 -15.01 4.97
N VAL A 142 5.77 -15.54 6.03
CA VAL A 142 4.37 -15.96 6.05
C VAL A 142 3.55 -15.04 6.96
N THR A 143 2.25 -14.96 6.74
CA THR A 143 1.31 -14.28 7.64
C THR A 143 0.24 -15.27 8.09
N LEU A 144 -0.47 -14.99 9.18
CA LEU A 144 -1.46 -15.92 9.76
C LEU A 144 -2.68 -16.17 8.85
N ASP A 145 -2.92 -15.24 7.94
CA ASP A 145 -4.01 -15.16 6.97
C ASP A 145 -3.66 -15.71 5.58
N MET A 146 -2.43 -16.21 5.34
CA MET A 146 -2.05 -16.81 4.05
C MET A 146 -2.58 -18.23 3.90
N ASP A 147 -3.41 -18.52 2.90
CA ASP A 147 -3.94 -19.87 2.61
C ASP A 147 -2.87 -20.94 2.33
N GLY A 148 -1.64 -20.53 2.03
CA GLY A 148 -0.50 -21.41 1.79
C GLY A 148 0.64 -20.68 1.11
N ILE A 149 1.80 -21.35 0.98
CA ILE A 149 2.98 -20.77 0.35
C ILE A 149 3.78 -21.82 -0.41
N ARG A 150 4.33 -21.43 -1.57
CA ARG A 150 5.31 -22.21 -2.32
C ARG A 150 6.71 -21.65 -2.08
N CYS A 151 7.65 -22.51 -1.71
CA CYS A 151 9.04 -22.12 -1.54
C CYS A 151 9.67 -21.76 -2.90
N PRO A 152 10.20 -20.54 -3.11
CA PRO A 152 10.77 -20.17 -4.40
C PRO A 152 12.06 -20.91 -4.76
N ARG A 153 12.71 -21.55 -3.77
CA ARG A 153 13.98 -22.27 -3.95
C ARG A 153 13.79 -23.74 -4.31
N CYS A 154 13.04 -24.49 -3.51
CA CYS A 154 12.82 -25.93 -3.73
C CYS A 154 11.46 -26.26 -4.34
N GLN A 155 10.61 -25.25 -4.60
CA GLN A 155 9.26 -25.39 -5.14
C GLN A 155 8.28 -26.21 -4.28
N GLN A 156 8.68 -26.60 -3.07
CA GLN A 156 7.79 -27.28 -2.13
C GLN A 156 6.60 -26.38 -1.78
N GLN A 157 5.39 -26.95 -1.85
CA GLN A 157 4.15 -26.28 -1.52
C GLN A 157 3.71 -26.68 -0.10
N TYR A 158 3.34 -25.69 0.69
CA TYR A 158 2.76 -25.85 2.02
C TYR A 158 1.35 -25.29 1.99
N ASP A 159 0.38 -26.05 2.49
CA ASP A 159 -0.96 -25.53 2.79
C ASP A 159 -0.93 -24.67 4.07
N HIS A 160 -2.06 -24.07 4.45
CA HIS A 160 -2.15 -23.22 5.64
C HIS A 160 -1.67 -23.92 6.92
N ALA A 161 -2.10 -25.17 7.14
CA ALA A 161 -1.77 -25.93 8.35
C ALA A 161 -0.28 -26.29 8.39
N ASP A 162 0.27 -26.77 7.28
CA ASP A 162 1.68 -27.10 7.13
C ASP A 162 2.56 -25.85 7.27
N MET A 163 2.13 -24.73 6.70
CA MET A 163 2.81 -23.45 6.78
C MET A 163 2.92 -22.96 8.23
N LEU A 164 1.84 -23.06 9.02
CA LEU A 164 1.84 -22.68 10.44
C LEU A 164 2.69 -23.62 11.31
N SER A 165 2.96 -24.85 10.84
CA SER A 165 3.84 -25.82 11.51
C SER A 165 5.34 -25.56 11.27
N LEU A 166 5.71 -24.65 10.36
CA LEU A 166 7.09 -24.37 10.03
C LEU A 166 7.82 -23.64 11.17
N THR A 167 9.07 -24.01 11.41
CA THR A 167 9.88 -23.46 12.50
C THR A 167 10.12 -21.95 12.30
N PRO A 168 9.70 -21.08 13.24
CA PRO A 168 10.05 -19.67 13.22
C PRO A 168 11.56 -19.50 13.39
N THR A 169 12.19 -18.67 12.56
CA THR A 169 13.61 -18.35 12.71
C THR A 169 13.85 -17.42 13.91
N ARG A 170 14.94 -17.63 14.65
CA ARG A 170 15.24 -17.06 15.98
C ARG A 170 15.39 -15.53 16.09
N ARG A 171 14.99 -14.72 15.11
CA ARG A 171 14.97 -13.25 15.21
C ARG A 171 13.60 -12.68 15.60
N ALA A 172 12.88 -13.36 16.51
CA ALA A 172 11.55 -12.96 16.96
C ALA A 172 11.46 -12.71 18.49
N ALA A 173 12.59 -12.59 19.21
CA ALA A 173 12.59 -12.53 20.69
C ALA A 173 13.14 -11.23 21.31
N THR A 174 13.34 -10.15 20.55
CA THR A 174 13.79 -8.86 21.11
C THR A 174 13.14 -7.69 20.39
N ALA A 175 11.91 -7.37 20.79
CA ALA A 175 11.32 -6.04 20.69
C ALA A 175 10.32 -5.91 21.85
N ALA A 176 10.85 -5.51 23.01
CA ALA A 176 10.10 -5.02 24.17
C ALA A 176 10.50 -3.56 24.38
#